data_AF-A0A151AZ71-F1
#
_entry.id   AF-A0A151AZ71-F1
#
_cell.length_a   1.000
_cell.length_b   1.000
_cell.length_c   1.000
_cell.angle_alpha   90.00
_cell.angle_beta   90.00
_cell.angle_gamma   90.00
#
_symmetry.space_group_name_H-M   'P 1'
#
loop_
_entity.id
_entity.type
_entity.pdbx_description
1 polymer ?
#
loop_
_entity_poly.entity_id
_entity_poly.type
_entity_poly.pdbx_seq_one_letter_code
_entity_poly.pdbx_strand_id
1 'polypeptide(L)'
;MVYYKYKKEKLEGKFSQSKVFLAKIRECLRRNPNSEDEIIDDAMISYFNSFCEFIIDMCETYLVATDNYIPNKSATDIIDLASTFGFISKEDSKKLQGIVRLRNRYTHDYYQRKLSRQRIIAICKEEIQTLDLFLEISTEKIMLKVK
;
A
#
# COMPACT_ATOMS: atom_id res chain seq x y z
N MET A 1 -18.72 -10.44 -20.07
CA MET A 1 -17.24 -10.62 -20.18
C MET A 1 -16.44 -9.32 -20.24
N VAL A 2 -16.91 -8.25 -20.91
CA VAL A 2 -16.15 -6.98 -21.02
C VAL A 2 -15.91 -6.31 -19.65
N TYR A 3 -16.89 -6.38 -18.75
CA TYR A 3 -16.82 -5.76 -17.41
C TYR A 3 -15.73 -6.38 -16.51
N TYR A 4 -15.58 -7.71 -16.51
CA TYR A 4 -14.54 -8.40 -15.72
C TYR A 4 -13.13 -8.12 -16.25
N LYS A 5 -12.98 -8.06 -17.58
CA LYS A 5 -11.70 -7.69 -18.22
C LYS A 5 -11.25 -6.28 -17.81
N TYR A 6 -12.17 -5.31 -17.84
CA TYR A 6 -11.90 -3.93 -17.41
C TYR A 6 -11.47 -3.84 -15.94
N LYS A 7 -12.13 -4.56 -15.03
CA LYS A 7 -11.75 -4.57 -13.60
C LYS A 7 -10.35 -5.14 -13.37
N LYS A 8 -9.98 -6.19 -14.12
CA LYS A 8 -8.64 -6.79 -14.07
C LYS A 8 -7.56 -5.82 -14.57
N GLU A 9 -7.77 -5.17 -15.72
CA GLU A 9 -6.86 -4.14 -16.25
C GLU A 9 -6.67 -2.98 -15.26
N LYS A 10 -7.75 -2.57 -14.58
CA LYS A 10 -7.69 -1.53 -13.53
C LYS A 10 -6.81 -1.97 -12.35
N LEU A 11 -6.90 -3.23 -11.92
CA LEU A 11 -6.10 -3.77 -10.83
C LEU A 11 -4.62 -3.88 -11.21
N GLU A 12 -4.31 -4.35 -12.42
CA GLU A 12 -2.95 -4.38 -12.99
C GLU A 12 -2.33 -2.98 -13.10
N GLY A 13 -3.14 -1.97 -13.50
CA GLY A 13 -2.73 -0.58 -13.52
C GLY A 13 -2.36 -0.04 -12.14
N LYS A 14 -3.21 -0.30 -11.13
CA LYS A 14 -2.96 0.09 -9.74
C LYS A 14 -1.72 -0.59 -9.15
N PHE A 15 -1.54 -1.87 -9.45
CA PHE A 15 -0.33 -2.62 -9.08
C PHE A 15 0.94 -2.07 -9.74
N SER A 16 0.85 -1.66 -11.00
CA SER A 16 1.98 -1.04 -11.70
C SER A 16 2.36 0.30 -11.05
N GLN A 17 1.37 1.11 -10.67
CA GLN A 17 1.60 2.37 -9.95
C GLN A 17 2.20 2.16 -8.56
N SER A 18 1.72 1.17 -7.78
CA SER A 18 2.29 0.90 -6.46
C SER A 18 3.79 0.56 -6.53
N LYS A 19 4.21 -0.22 -7.55
CA LYS A 19 5.63 -0.51 -7.81
C LYS A 19 6.44 0.75 -8.15
N VAL A 20 5.86 1.70 -8.90
CA VAL A 20 6.52 2.97 -9.21
C VAL A 20 6.78 3.77 -7.93
N PHE A 21 5.80 3.86 -7.02
CA PHE A 21 5.99 4.57 -5.75
C PHE A 21 7.00 3.86 -4.83
N LEU A 22 7.00 2.53 -4.82
CA LEU A 22 8.01 1.75 -4.10
C LEU A 22 9.43 2.03 -4.62
N ALA A 23 9.61 2.11 -5.93
CA ALA A 23 10.88 2.50 -6.55
C ALA A 23 11.28 3.94 -6.20
N LYS A 24 10.33 4.88 -6.15
CA LYS A 24 10.60 6.27 -5.74
C LYS A 24 11.01 6.38 -4.27
N ILE A 25 10.40 5.59 -3.37
CA ILE A 25 10.82 5.51 -1.95
C ILE A 25 12.27 5.03 -1.87
N ARG A 26 12.61 3.95 -2.58
CA ARG A 26 13.99 3.42 -2.65
C ARG A 26 14.98 4.47 -3.17
N GLU A 27 14.59 5.25 -4.18
CA GLU A 27 15.43 6.33 -4.72
C GLU A 27 15.63 7.47 -3.70
N CYS A 28 14.60 7.86 -2.95
CA CYS A 28 14.75 8.83 -1.86
C CYS A 28 15.75 8.34 -0.81
N LEU A 29 15.64 7.08 -0.39
CA LEU A 29 16.56 6.46 0.58
C LEU A 29 18.00 6.43 0.06
N ARG A 30 18.19 6.13 -1.23
CA ARG A 30 19.52 6.16 -1.87
C ARG A 30 20.13 7.56 -1.88
N ARG A 31 19.31 8.60 -2.10
CA ARG A 31 19.75 10.00 -2.14
C ARG A 31 19.93 10.63 -0.75
N ASN A 32 19.26 10.12 0.26
CA ASN A 32 19.29 10.64 1.64
C ASN A 32 19.39 9.53 2.69
N PRO A 33 20.48 8.72 2.69
CA PRO A 33 20.59 7.56 3.58
C PRO A 33 20.53 7.92 5.06
N ASN A 34 21.07 9.09 5.43
CA ASN A 34 21.18 9.54 6.81
C ASN A 34 19.98 10.38 7.30
N SER A 35 18.98 10.68 6.46
CA SER A 35 17.89 11.62 6.80
C SER A 35 18.40 13.03 7.19
N GLU A 36 19.36 13.56 6.44
CA GLU A 36 19.89 14.91 6.67
C GLU A 36 19.16 15.96 5.82
N ASP A 37 18.63 15.56 4.65
CA ASP A 37 17.84 16.42 3.77
C ASP A 37 16.32 16.26 4.02
N GLU A 38 15.72 17.24 4.70
CA GLU A 38 14.28 17.22 5.02
C GLU A 38 13.37 17.26 3.77
N ILE A 39 13.83 17.84 2.65
CA ILE A 39 13.06 17.91 1.40
C ILE A 39 12.96 16.51 0.79
N ILE A 40 14.04 15.75 0.81
CA ILE A 40 14.02 14.36 0.32
C ILE A 40 13.17 13.47 1.23
N ASP A 41 13.22 13.69 2.55
CA ASP A 41 12.36 12.98 3.50
C ASP A 41 10.87 13.30 3.28
N ASP A 42 10.52 14.56 3.01
CA ASP A 42 9.15 14.96 2.68
C ASP A 42 8.66 14.31 1.39
N ALA A 43 9.51 14.28 0.35
CA ALA A 43 9.21 13.58 -0.89
C ALA A 43 8.98 12.08 -0.65
N MET A 44 9.84 11.44 0.15
CA MET A 44 9.71 10.02 0.52
C MET A 44 8.37 9.76 1.23
N ILE A 45 7.99 10.59 2.19
CA ILE A 45 6.73 10.44 2.93
C ILE A 45 5.53 10.62 1.99
N SER A 46 5.61 11.56 1.04
CA SER A 46 4.58 11.72 0.01
C SER A 46 4.44 10.45 -0.87
N TYR A 47 5.56 9.84 -1.26
CA TYR A 47 5.55 8.58 -1.99
C TYR A 47 5.06 7.40 -1.15
N PHE A 48 5.39 7.35 0.15
CA PHE A 48 4.86 6.39 1.11
C PHE A 48 3.33 6.50 1.25
N ASN A 49 2.81 7.72 1.36
CA ASN A 49 1.36 7.96 1.42
C ASN A 49 0.68 7.48 0.14
N SER A 50 1.23 7.84 -1.02
CA SER A 50 0.72 7.40 -2.33
C SER A 50 0.76 5.88 -2.47
N PHE A 51 1.84 5.24 -2.04
CA PHE A 51 1.96 3.79 -2.00
C PHE A 51 0.84 3.14 -1.16
N CYS A 52 0.61 3.65 0.05
CA CYS A 52 -0.47 3.18 0.92
C CYS A 52 -1.85 3.33 0.26
N GLU A 53 -2.11 4.44 -0.42
CA GLU A 53 -3.36 4.64 -1.17
C GLU A 53 -3.53 3.57 -2.24
N PHE A 54 -2.51 3.30 -3.05
CA PHE A 54 -2.60 2.25 -4.08
C PHE A 54 -2.85 0.86 -3.49
N ILE A 55 -2.33 0.53 -2.30
CA ILE A 55 -2.66 -0.72 -1.61
C ILE A 55 -4.16 -0.80 -1.30
N ILE A 56 -4.73 0.27 -0.72
CA ILE A 56 -6.15 0.34 -0.37
C ILE A 56 -7.00 0.25 -1.63
N ASP A 57 -6.66 1.05 -2.64
CA ASP A 57 -7.31 1.11 -3.94
C ASP A 57 -7.35 -0.25 -4.65
N MET A 58 -6.29 -1.05 -4.52
CA MET A 58 -6.25 -2.42 -5.04
C MET A 58 -7.20 -3.33 -4.27
N CYS A 59 -7.21 -3.26 -2.94
CA CYS A 59 -8.13 -4.02 -2.10
C CYS A 59 -9.59 -3.69 -2.41
N GLU A 60 -9.95 -2.41 -2.54
CA GLU A 60 -11.28 -1.99 -2.93
C GLU A 60 -11.66 -2.48 -4.34
N THR A 61 -10.73 -2.36 -5.30
CA THR A 61 -10.98 -2.81 -6.67
C THR A 61 -11.22 -4.32 -6.71
N TYR A 62 -10.45 -5.09 -5.94
CA TYR A 62 -10.65 -6.52 -5.80
C TYR A 62 -12.01 -6.86 -5.18
N LEU A 63 -12.39 -6.20 -4.09
CA LEU A 63 -13.66 -6.43 -3.41
C LEU A 63 -14.85 -6.06 -4.31
N VAL A 64 -14.76 -4.95 -5.04
CA VAL A 64 -15.77 -4.56 -6.04
C VAL A 64 -15.79 -5.56 -7.21
N ALA A 65 -14.64 -6.13 -7.60
CA ALA A 65 -14.57 -7.11 -8.67
C ALA A 65 -15.17 -8.47 -8.33
N THR A 66 -15.23 -8.79 -7.04
CA THR A 66 -15.70 -10.06 -6.51
C THR A 66 -17.06 -9.94 -5.81
N ASP A 67 -17.74 -8.80 -5.95
CA ASP A 67 -19.04 -8.49 -5.32
C ASP A 67 -19.05 -8.63 -3.79
N ASN A 68 -17.89 -8.36 -3.17
CA ASN A 68 -17.65 -8.45 -1.73
C ASN A 68 -17.40 -7.07 -1.07
N TYR A 69 -17.56 -5.98 -1.81
CA TYR A 69 -17.34 -4.63 -1.29
C TYR A 69 -18.44 -4.22 -0.29
N ILE A 70 -18.02 -3.71 0.87
CA ILE A 70 -18.91 -3.20 1.91
C ILE A 70 -18.56 -1.72 2.14
N PRO A 71 -19.52 -0.78 1.95
CA PRO A 71 -19.26 0.64 2.11
C PRO A 71 -18.97 1.03 3.57
N ASN A 72 -18.41 2.23 3.79
CA ASN A 72 -18.13 2.83 5.10
C ASN A 72 -17.16 2.03 5.99
N LYS A 73 -16.28 1.24 5.38
CA LYS A 73 -15.18 0.56 6.07
C LYS A 73 -13.94 1.45 6.14
N SER A 74 -13.19 1.34 7.23
CA SER A 74 -11.89 2.00 7.32
C SER A 74 -10.89 1.36 6.35
N ALA A 75 -9.82 2.07 6.00
CA ALA A 75 -8.77 1.54 5.14
C ALA A 75 -8.18 0.21 5.66
N THR A 76 -8.05 0.04 6.97
CA THR A 76 -7.58 -1.22 7.57
C THR A 76 -8.62 -2.34 7.46
N ASP A 77 -9.90 -2.02 7.59
CA ASP A 77 -10.98 -3.00 7.44
C ASP A 77 -11.14 -3.45 5.98
N ILE A 78 -10.87 -2.56 5.02
CA ILE A 78 -10.83 -2.89 3.60
C ILE A 78 -9.71 -3.90 3.30
N ILE A 79 -8.51 -3.69 3.85
CA ILE A 79 -7.38 -4.63 3.69
C ILE A 79 -7.71 -5.98 4.33
N ASP A 80 -8.28 -5.98 5.54
CA ASP A 80 -8.67 -7.21 6.23
C ASP A 80 -9.76 -7.99 5.49
N LEU A 81 -10.76 -7.29 4.95
CA LEU A 81 -11.83 -7.88 4.16
C LEU A 81 -11.29 -8.48 2.87
N ALA A 82 -10.43 -7.76 2.14
CA ALA A 82 -9.80 -8.29 0.92
C ALA A 82 -8.97 -9.55 1.22
N SER A 83 -8.32 -9.61 2.39
CA SER A 83 -7.62 -10.82 2.85
C SER A 83 -8.57 -11.98 3.14
N THR A 84 -9.72 -11.71 3.75
CA THR A 84 -10.75 -12.72 4.03
C THR A 84 -11.25 -13.39 2.74
N PHE A 85 -11.34 -12.63 1.65
CA PHE A 85 -11.73 -13.15 0.33
C PHE A 85 -10.55 -13.69 -0.49
N GLY A 86 -9.34 -13.71 0.06
CA GLY A 86 -8.19 -14.36 -0.55
C GLY A 86 -7.36 -13.48 -1.48
N PHE A 87 -7.55 -12.16 -1.49
CA PHE A 87 -6.68 -11.25 -2.24
C PHE A 87 -5.28 -11.21 -1.67
N ILE A 88 -5.14 -11.15 -0.35
CA ILE A 88 -3.85 -10.99 0.35
C ILE A 88 -3.78 -12.05 1.45
N SER A 89 -2.60 -12.63 1.69
CA SER A 89 -2.42 -13.56 2.81
C SER A 89 -2.74 -12.89 4.15
N LYS A 90 -3.15 -13.65 5.17
CA LYS A 90 -3.46 -13.08 6.49
C LYS A 90 -2.24 -12.40 7.13
N GLU A 91 -1.05 -12.92 6.88
CA GLU A 91 0.21 -12.38 7.37
C GLU A 91 0.53 -11.03 6.72
N ASP A 92 0.51 -11.00 5.39
CA ASP A 92 0.77 -9.78 4.61
C ASP A 92 -0.29 -8.71 4.88
N SER A 93 -1.55 -9.12 5.05
CA SER A 93 -2.64 -8.23 5.43
C SER A 93 -2.34 -7.50 6.73
N LYS A 94 -1.88 -8.21 7.77
CA LYS A 94 -1.52 -7.57 9.05
C LYS A 94 -0.37 -6.58 8.89
N LYS A 95 0.64 -6.91 8.09
CA LYS A 95 1.76 -6.01 7.79
C LYS A 95 1.28 -4.74 7.08
N LEU A 96 0.49 -4.88 6.03
CA LEU A 96 -0.08 -3.75 5.28
C LEU A 96 -1.03 -2.90 6.13
N GLN A 97 -1.85 -3.51 6.99
CA GLN A 97 -2.68 -2.78 7.94
C GLN A 97 -1.81 -1.93 8.90
N GLY A 98 -0.69 -2.46 9.38
CA GLY A 98 0.26 -1.70 10.21
C GLY A 98 0.82 -0.46 9.51
N ILE A 99 1.26 -0.64 8.26
CA ILE A 99 1.77 0.43 7.38
C ILE A 99 0.69 1.51 7.16
N VAL A 100 -0.53 1.11 6.82
CA VAL A 100 -1.65 2.04 6.59
C VAL A 100 -2.07 2.77 7.87
N ARG A 101 -2.08 2.12 9.04
CA ARG A 101 -2.34 2.80 10.32
C ARG A 101 -1.33 3.90 10.59
N LEU A 102 -0.05 3.64 10.30
CA LEU A 102 1.01 4.63 10.47
C LEU A 102 0.81 5.82 9.52
N ARG A 103 0.45 5.55 8.27
CA ARG A 103 0.05 6.59 7.30
C ARG A 103 -1.09 7.45 7.84
N ASN A 104 -2.18 6.83 8.30
CA ASN A 104 -3.37 7.54 8.78
C ASN A 104 -3.05 8.42 9.99
N ARG A 105 -2.18 7.95 10.89
CA ARG A 105 -1.72 8.73 12.03
C ARG A 105 -0.92 9.96 11.59
N TYR A 106 -0.03 9.80 10.61
CA TYR A 106 0.73 10.94 10.08
C TYR A 106 -0.17 11.99 9.44
N THR A 107 -1.24 11.58 8.74
CA THR A 107 -2.14 12.49 8.01
C THR A 107 -3.22 13.13 8.87
N HIS A 108 -3.74 12.42 9.88
CA HIS A 108 -4.90 12.86 10.64
C HIS A 108 -4.58 13.24 12.10
N ASP A 109 -3.59 12.62 12.73
CA ASP A 109 -3.23 12.88 14.12
C ASP A 109 -2.09 13.90 14.22
N TYR A 110 -2.41 15.18 13.99
CA TYR A 110 -1.41 16.27 13.96
C TYR A 110 -0.51 16.34 15.20
N TYR A 111 -1.03 16.03 16.39
CA TYR A 111 -0.27 15.99 17.63
C TYR A 111 0.77 14.85 17.68
N GLN A 112 0.60 13.79 16.88
CA GLN A 112 1.58 12.70 16.73
C GLN A 112 2.39 12.81 15.45
N ARG A 113 2.28 13.90 14.67
CA ARG A 113 2.88 14.00 13.34
C ARG A 113 4.40 13.86 13.35
N LYS A 114 5.09 14.47 14.32
CA LYS A 114 6.55 14.36 14.48
C LYS A 114 6.99 12.91 14.74
N LEU A 115 6.31 12.23 15.66
CA LEU A 115 6.58 10.83 15.98
C LEU A 115 6.26 9.91 14.79
N SER A 116 5.15 10.18 14.09
CA SER A 116 4.73 9.41 12.92
C SER A 116 5.69 9.60 11.76
N ARG A 117 6.21 10.82 11.55
CA ARG A 117 7.28 11.11 10.57
C ARG A 117 8.49 10.21 10.82
N GLN A 118 9.01 10.21 12.05
CA GLN A 118 10.18 9.41 12.42
C GLN A 118 9.94 7.92 12.18
N ARG A 119 8.75 7.42 12.53
CA ARG A 119 8.37 6.03 12.30
C ARG A 119 8.22 5.70 10.81
N ILE A 120 7.70 6.61 9.99
CA ILE A 120 7.60 6.42 8.53
C ILE A 120 9.00 6.34 7.92
N ILE A 121 9.92 7.22 8.34
CA ILE A 121 11.31 7.17 7.87
C ILE A 121 11.95 5.84 8.26
N ALA A 122 11.80 5.41 9.53
CA ALA A 122 12.33 4.15 10.01
C ALA A 122 11.79 2.94 9.25
N ILE A 123 10.46 2.82 9.09
CA ILE A 123 9.87 1.70 8.35
C ILE A 123 10.26 1.73 6.87
N CYS A 124 10.46 2.93 6.29
CA CYS A 124 10.98 3.02 4.92
C CYS A 124 12.38 2.43 4.81
N LYS A 125 13.25 2.75 5.78
CA LYS A 125 14.63 2.25 5.87
C LYS A 125 14.72 0.78 6.27
N GLU A 126 13.79 0.24 7.05
CA GLU A 126 13.94 -1.12 7.59
C GLU A 126 13.16 -2.16 6.77
N GLU A 127 11.96 -1.79 6.33
CA GLU A 127 11.00 -2.74 5.76
C GLU A 127 10.58 -2.41 4.33
N ILE A 128 10.20 -1.16 4.03
CA ILE A 128 9.65 -0.82 2.70
C ILE A 128 10.73 -0.92 1.62
N GLN A 129 11.99 -0.60 1.93
CA GLN A 129 13.06 -0.71 0.95
C GLN A 129 13.25 -2.15 0.42
N THR A 130 13.00 -3.16 1.26
CA THR A 130 13.15 -4.58 0.93
C THR A 130 11.85 -5.24 0.48
N LEU A 131 10.70 -4.59 0.68
CA LEU A 131 9.39 -5.09 0.30
C LEU A 131 9.31 -5.37 -1.20
N ASP A 132 8.86 -6.55 -1.61
CA ASP A 132 8.52 -6.81 -3.01
C ASP A 132 7.05 -7.21 -3.16
N LEU A 133 6.38 -6.67 -4.19
CA LEU A 133 4.96 -6.93 -4.45
C LEU A 133 4.77 -7.66 -5.78
N PHE A 134 3.90 -8.66 -5.78
CA PHE A 134 3.52 -9.43 -6.96
C PHE A 134 2.00 -9.53 -7.07
N LEU A 135 1.46 -9.28 -8.26
CA LEU A 135 0.07 -9.56 -8.59
C LEU A 135 0.01 -10.90 -9.33
N GLU A 136 -0.42 -11.94 -8.63
CA GLU A 136 -0.67 -13.25 -9.21
C GLU A 136 -2.08 -13.29 -9.78
N ILE A 137 -2.17 -13.62 -11.07
CA ILE A 137 -3.42 -13.61 -11.80
C ILE A 137 -3.59 -14.96 -12.47
N SER A 138 -4.69 -15.64 -12.17
CA SER A 138 -5.15 -16.82 -12.90
C SER A 138 -6.53 -16.59 -13.49
N THR A 139 -7.08 -17.62 -14.13
CA THR A 139 -8.48 -17.64 -14.59
C THR A 139 -9.48 -17.63 -13.42
N GLU A 140 -9.06 -18.09 -12.25
CA GLU A 140 -9.94 -18.31 -11.09
C GLU A 140 -9.77 -17.25 -10.00
N LYS A 141 -8.55 -16.71 -9.83
CA LYS A 141 -8.24 -15.80 -8.73
C LYS A 141 -7.21 -14.75 -9.10
N ILE A 142 -7.29 -13.63 -8.39
CA ILE A 142 -6.25 -12.61 -8.36
C ILE A 142 -5.77 -12.49 -6.92
N MET A 143 -4.46 -12.57 -6.69
CA MET A 143 -3.84 -12.45 -5.37
C MET A 143 -2.68 -11.46 -5.41
N LEU A 144 -2.59 -10.61 -4.41
CA LEU A 144 -1.43 -9.78 -4.13
C LEU A 144 -0.54 -10.50 -3.11
N LYS A 145 0.71 -10.78 -3.51
CA LYS A 145 1.74 -11.34 -2.65
C LYS A 145 2.76 -10.29 -2.26
N VAL A 146 3.22 -10.38 -1.02
CA VAL A 146 4.32 -9.61 -0.48
C VAL A 146 5.48 -10.57 -0.20
N LYS A 147 6.70 -10.23 -0.64
CA LYS A 147 7.93 -10.93 -0.30
C LYS A 147 8.82 -10.05 0.56
#